data_AF-A0A367LTC7-F1
#
_entry.id   AF-A0A367LTC7-F1
#
_cell.length_a   1.000
_cell.length_b   1.000
_cell.length_c   1.000
_cell.angle_alpha   90.00
_cell.angle_beta   90.00
_cell.angle_gamma   90.00
#
_symmetry.space_group_name_H-M   'P 1'
#
loop_
_entity.id
_entity.type
_entity.pdbx_description
1 polymer ?
#
loop_
_entity_poly.entity_id
_entity_poly.type
_entity_poly.pdbx_seq_one_letter_code
_entity_poly.pdbx_strand_id
1 'polypeptide(L)' 'RMVVRGQADQLEQVIINLLANARDALLGNLGLASRRIRLEQVACREPGWVELHVHDNGGGIEPLLLERIFEPFFTT' A
#
# COMPACT_ATOMS: atom_id res chain seq x y z
N ARG A 1 -15.12 16.24 -1.65
CA ARG A 1 -13.92 16.22 -2.53
C ARG A 1 -12.78 16.79 -1.72
N MET A 2 -11.78 15.98 -1.42
CA MET A 2 -10.63 16.40 -0.64
C MET A 2 -9.46 16.65 -1.60
N VAL A 3 -8.66 17.67 -1.30
CA VAL A 3 -7.54 18.10 -2.14
C VAL A 3 -6.33 18.28 -1.25
N VAL A 4 -5.17 17.84 -1.74
CA VAL A 4 -3.87 18.00 -1.08
C VAL A 4 -2.96 18.79 -2.01
N ARG A 5 -2.02 19.55 -1.44
CA ARG A 5 -0.97 20.23 -2.23
C ARG A 5 0.17 19.25 -2.46
N GLY A 6 0.62 19.12 -3.71
CA GLY A 6 1.73 18.22 -4.06
C GLY A 6 1.91 18.10 -5.56
N GLN A 7 2.83 17.23 -5.97
CA GLN A 7 3.05 16.84 -7.36
C GLN A 7 2.17 15.63 -7.67
N ALA A 8 1.21 15.80 -8.59
CA ALA A 8 0.16 14.81 -8.82
C ALA A 8 0.71 13.48 -9.36
N ASP A 9 1.68 13.56 -10.25
CA ASP A 9 2.42 12.44 -10.84
C ASP A 9 3.21 11.65 -9.79
N GLN A 10 3.87 12.32 -8.85
CA GLN A 10 4.58 11.64 -7.77
C GLN A 10 3.62 10.89 -6.84
N LEU A 11 2.49 11.52 -6.48
CA LEU A 11 1.48 10.88 -5.64
C LEU A 11 0.82 9.69 -6.36
N GLU A 12 0.55 9.84 -7.65
CA GLU A 12 0.05 8.77 -8.51
C GLU A 12 1.01 7.57 -8.52
N GLN A 13 2.31 7.80 -8.70
CA GLN A 13 3.31 6.74 -8.70
C GLN A 13 3.38 6.00 -7.37
N VAL A 14 3.31 6.70 -6.24
CA VAL A 14 3.27 6.08 -4.91
C VAL A 14 2.05 5.16 -4.77
N ILE A 15 0.87 5.62 -5.18
CA ILE A 15 -0.36 4.83 -5.11
C ILE A 15 -0.27 3.61 -6.04
N ILE A 16 0.22 3.77 -7.27
CA ILE A 16 0.43 2.68 -8.21
C ILE A 16 1.37 1.62 -7.62
N ASN A 17 2.48 2.03 -7.00
CA ASN A 17 3.43 1.10 -6.39
C ASN A 17 2.80 0.29 -5.25
N LEU A 18 2.04 0.95 -4.36
CA LEU A 18 1.34 0.25 -3.27
C LEU A 18 0.29 -0.73 -3.81
N LEU A 19 -0.45 -0.36 -4.86
CA LEU A 19 -1.44 -1.24 -5.50
C LEU A 19 -0.80 -2.41 -6.24
N ALA A 20 0.37 -2.21 -6.87
CA ALA A 20 1.13 -3.27 -7.51
C ALA A 20 1.61 -4.29 -6.47
N ASN A 21 2.20 -3.82 -5.37
CA ASN A 21 2.64 -4.69 -4.27
C ASN A 21 1.48 -5.49 -3.66
N ALA A 22 0.34 -4.83 -3.42
CA ALA A 22 -0.88 -5.49 -2.93
C ALA A 22 -1.38 -6.56 -3.91
N ARG A 23 -1.40 -6.26 -5.22
CA ARG A 23 -1.78 -7.23 -6.26
C ARG A 23 -0.85 -8.44 -6.24
N ASP A 24 0.46 -8.22 -6.18
CA ASP A 24 1.46 -9.27 -6.26
C ASP A 24 1.38 -10.18 -5.03
N ALA A 25 1.17 -9.62 -3.82
CA ALA A 25 0.91 -10.38 -2.60
C ALA A 25 -0.35 -11.25 -2.72
N LEU A 26 -1.44 -10.73 -3.29
CA LEU A 26 -2.65 -11.51 -3.54
C LEU A 26 -2.39 -12.64 -4.53
N LEU A 27 -1.69 -12.37 -5.65
CA LEU A 27 -1.35 -13.37 -6.67
C LEU A 27 -0.48 -14.50 -6.13
N GLY A 28 0.48 -14.18 -5.25
CA GLY A 28 1.33 -15.16 -4.58
C GLY A 28 0.58 -16.12 -3.64
N ASN A 29 -0.59 -15.73 -3.14
CA ASN A 29 -1.37 -16.56 -2.22
C ASN A 29 -2.55 -17.26 -2.91
N LEU A 30 -2.33 -18.50 -3.30
CA LEU A 30 -3.34 -19.35 -3.95
C LEU A 30 -4.44 -19.85 -3.00
N GLY A 31 -4.23 -19.75 -1.68
CA GLY A 31 -5.17 -20.23 -0.66
C GLY A 31 -6.29 -19.23 -0.31
N LEU A 32 -6.31 -18.05 -0.93
CA LEU A 32 -7.29 -17.02 -0.61
C LEU A 32 -8.69 -17.35 -1.12
N ALA A 33 -9.67 -17.41 -0.21
CA ALA A 33 -11.09 -17.55 -0.56
C ALA A 33 -11.65 -16.32 -1.30
N SER A 34 -11.08 -15.13 -1.06
CA SER A 34 -11.38 -13.91 -1.81
C SER A 34 -10.16 -13.00 -1.83
N ARG A 35 -10.01 -12.23 -2.90
CA ARG A 35 -8.90 -11.27 -3.08
C ARG A 35 -9.48 -9.87 -3.00
N ARG A 36 -8.95 -9.03 -2.10
CA ARG A 36 -9.47 -7.69 -1.87
C ARG A 36 -8.33 -6.71 -1.66
N ILE A 37 -8.41 -5.59 -2.36
CA ILE A 37 -7.65 -4.38 -2.02
C ILE A 37 -8.67 -3.32 -1.61
N ARG A 38 -8.43 -2.65 -0.49
CA ARG A 38 -9.28 -1.57 0.04
C ARG A 38 -8.42 -0.33 0.25
N LEU A 39 -8.87 0.78 -0.32
CA LEU A 39 -8.34 2.10 0.00
C LEU A 39 -9.27 2.75 1.02
N GLU A 40 -8.69 3.28 2.09
CA GLU A 40 -9.43 3.87 3.18
C GLU A 40 -8.80 5.20 3.57
N GLN A 41 -9.58 6.26 3.51
CA GLN A 41 -9.19 7.52 4.13
C GLN A 41 -9.49 7.42 5.62
N VAL A 42 -8.48 7.63 6.45
CA VAL A 42 -8.64 7.62 7.91
C VAL A 42 -8.45 9.02 8.49
N ALA A 43 -8.95 9.22 9.69
CA ALA A 43 -8.74 10.47 10.43
C ALA A 43 -7.24 10.60 10.74
N CYS A 44 -6.60 11.60 10.12
CA CYS A 44 -5.21 11.89 10.42
C CYS A 44 -5.11 12.49 11.82
N ARG A 45 -4.16 11.98 12.62
CA ARG A 45 -3.88 12.55 13.95
C ARG A 45 -3.22 13.91 13.86
N GLU A 46 -2.59 14.22 12.74
CA GLU A 46 -1.87 15.46 12.52
C GLU A 46 -2.74 16.47 11.75
N PRO A 47 -3.01 17.67 12.32
CA PRO A 47 -3.78 18.70 11.64
C PRO A 47 -3.12 19.13 10.32
N GLY A 48 -3.93 19.29 9.27
CA GLY A 48 -3.46 19.74 7.95
C GLY A 48 -2.95 18.62 7.05
N TRP A 49 -2.89 17.39 7.55
CA TRP A 49 -2.52 16.21 6.78
C TRP A 49 -3.71 15.30 6.48
N VAL A 50 -3.49 14.40 5.54
CA VAL A 50 -4.42 13.36 5.12
C VAL A 50 -3.71 12.03 5.26
N GLU A 51 -4.42 11.05 5.79
CA GLU A 51 -3.94 9.69 5.89
C GLU A 51 -4.78 8.78 5.00
N LEU A 52 -4.10 8.08 4.09
CA LEU A 52 -4.69 7.12 3.17
C LEU A 52 -4.06 5.75 3.43
N HIS A 53 -4.88 4.78 3.79
CA HIS A 53 -4.45 3.40 3.98
C HIS A 53 -4.75 2.58 2.72
N VAL A 54 -3.81 1.70 2.36
CA VAL A 54 -3.99 0.67 1.34
C VAL A 54 -3.90 -0.67 2.05
N HIS A 55 -4.99 -1.42 2.05
CA HIS A 55 -5.07 -2.73 2.69
C HIS A 55 -5.25 -3.82 1.64
N ASP A 56 -4.48 -4.90 1.74
CA ASP A 56 -4.73 -6.15 1.06
C ASP A 56 -4.97 -7.30 2.06
N ASN A 57 -5.39 -8.44 1.55
CA ASN A 57 -5.47 -9.69 2.31
C ASN A 57 -4.58 -10.79 1.72
N GLY A 58 -3.41 -10.41 1.19
CA GLY A 58 -2.44 -11.28 0.50
C GLY A 58 -1.69 -12.26 1.40
N GLY A 59 -1.62 -12.01 2.70
CA GLY A 59 -0.89 -12.85 3.66
C GLY A 59 0.21 -12.12 4.44
N GLY A 60 0.44 -10.85 4.14
CA GLY A 60 1.41 -10.02 4.86
C GLY A 60 2.86 -10.27 4.44
N ILE A 61 3.78 -9.70 5.21
CA ILE A 61 5.23 -9.80 4.99
C ILE A 61 5.83 -10.53 6.19
N GLU A 62 6.70 -11.50 5.92
CA GLU A 62 7.46 -12.20 6.96
C GLU A 62 8.24 -11.21 7.83
N PRO A 63 8.20 -11.31 9.18
CA PRO A 63 8.81 -10.32 10.07
C PRO A 63 10.28 -10.03 9.78
N LEU A 64 11.04 -11.05 9.38
CA LEU A 64 12.46 -10.93 9.03
C LEU A 64 12.72 -10.06 7.78
N LEU A 65 11.71 -9.91 6.92
CA LEU A 65 11.81 -9.13 5.68
C LEU A 65 11.38 -7.67 5.87
N LEU A 66 10.69 -7.33 6.97
CA LEU A 66 10.14 -5.99 7.20
C LEU A 66 11.19 -4.88 7.20
N GLU A 67 12.40 -5.15 7.68
CA GLU A 67 13.49 -4.17 7.66
C GLU A 67 14.05 -3.93 6.25
N ARG A 68 13.84 -4.89 5.35
CA ARG A 68 14.44 -4.92 4.01
C ARG A 68 13.51 -4.42 2.92
N ILE A 69 12.21 -4.27 3.17
CA ILE A 69 11.25 -3.82 2.15
C ILE A 69 11.49 -2.40 1.65
N PHE A 70 12.30 -1.62 2.37
CA PHE A 70 12.74 -0.28 1.98
C PHE A 70 14.12 -0.26 1.31
N GLU A 71 14.82 -1.40 1.24
CA GLU A 71 16.06 -1.52 0.47
C GLU A 71 15.76 -1.34 -1.03
N PRO A 72 16.51 -0.49 -1.74
CA PRO A 72 16.36 -0.36 -3.18
C PRO A 72 16.47 -1.71 -3.88
N PHE A 73 15.58 -1.96 -4.86
CA PHE A 73 15.52 -3.19 -5.66
C PHE A 73 15.15 -4.47 -4.90
N PHE A 74 14.81 -4.39 -3.61
CA PHE A 74 14.33 -5.55 -2.87
C PHE A 74 12.89 -5.90 -3.29
N THR A 75 12.71 -7.11 -3.81
CA THR A 75 11.41 -7.67 -4.18
C THR A 75 11.33 -9.10 -3.65
N THR A 76 10.15 -9.50 -3.14
CA THR A 76 9.86 -10.88 -2.70
C THR A 76 9.36 -11.76 -3.84
#